data_AF-A0A7S4B3H1-F1
#
_entry.id   AF-A0A7S4B3H1-F1
#
_cell.length_a   1.000
_cell.length_b   1.000
_cell.length_c   1.000
_cell.angle_alpha   90.00
_cell.angle_beta   90.00
_cell.angle_gamma   90.00
#
_symmetry.space_group_name_H-M   'P 1'
#
loop_
_entity.id
_entity.type
_entity.pdbx_description
1 polymer ?
#
loop_
_entity_poly.entity_id
_entity_poly.type
_entity_poly.pdbx_seq_one_letter_code
_entity_poly.pdbx_strand_id
1 'polypeptide(L)'
;MSTHLAASNKDLHIDIPNSFRTNSRDASPIQRSSLNQDSRASLARHESRSLTRGNSRMSATHAAGRSVSRLSSLSNIISVPCELSGQRKRQLLGLNIFFSIFHLAFAIGTASFGHSGHKIALYRTRLVPITEVVGDRSFETYNLVPAIPVHVCDFYVAAAIAAAAFITAFFHFGNAFIWRGKYEQGLEQCRCLSRWIEYSLSASIMIMVISVLSGQVMLAPLVLLFGLTLVTMQFGVALDISVRPLNARSWKEPSAWKRLVIFFLGWTPQIFVWSIVFAEFAWAANGESSADAVAKVNLPGFVYAVVLVEFILFFSFAFVQLGILLNPPSEYVRGEIMYQILSFGAKAFLAVCCIFGVLMADSVSDLYVSV
;
A
#
# COMPACT_ATOMS: atom_id res chain seq x y z
N MET A 1 4.74 55.41 -38.57
CA MET A 1 3.65 55.00 -39.48
C MET A 1 3.02 53.75 -38.88
N SER A 2 1.92 53.98 -38.17
CA SER A 2 1.23 53.05 -37.30
C SER A 2 0.38 52.07 -38.10
N THR A 3 0.33 50.79 -37.73
CA THR A 3 -0.78 49.91 -38.10
C THR A 3 -1.22 49.10 -36.88
N HIS A 4 -2.46 49.40 -36.49
CA HIS A 4 -3.22 48.83 -35.39
C HIS A 4 -3.65 47.39 -35.70
N LEU A 5 -3.60 46.50 -34.71
CA LEU A 5 -4.47 45.33 -34.63
C LEU A 5 -5.38 45.49 -33.41
N ALA A 6 -6.63 45.85 -33.69
CA ALA A 6 -7.68 46.00 -32.71
C ALA A 6 -8.26 44.62 -32.36
N ALA A 7 -8.35 44.35 -31.06
CA ALA A 7 -9.05 43.22 -30.48
C ALA A 7 -10.57 43.34 -30.72
N SER A 8 -11.21 42.24 -31.11
CA SER A 8 -12.67 42.09 -31.04
C SER A 8 -12.99 41.25 -29.81
N ASN A 9 -13.45 41.95 -28.78
CA ASN A 9 -14.00 41.40 -27.55
C ASN A 9 -15.44 40.91 -27.85
N LYS A 10 -15.72 39.63 -27.68
CA LYS A 10 -17.09 39.12 -27.62
C LYS A 10 -17.33 38.60 -26.21
N ASP A 11 -18.11 39.38 -25.47
CA ASP A 11 -18.62 39.06 -24.14
C ASP A 11 -19.42 37.75 -24.18
N LEU A 12 -18.94 36.75 -23.45
CA LEU A 12 -19.72 35.57 -23.10
C LEU A 12 -20.31 35.80 -21.70
N HIS A 13 -21.54 36.32 -21.66
CA HIS A 13 -22.35 36.39 -20.45
C HIS A 13 -22.69 34.96 -20.01
N ILE A 14 -22.14 34.52 -18.86
CA ILE A 14 -22.60 33.33 -18.15
C ILE A 14 -23.44 33.81 -16.97
N ASP A 15 -24.76 33.65 -17.08
CA ASP A 15 -25.71 33.83 -15.97
C ASP A 15 -25.53 32.71 -14.94
N ILE A 16 -25.16 33.07 -13.71
CA ILE A 16 -25.15 32.16 -12.57
C ILE A 16 -26.43 32.39 -11.76
N PRO A 17 -27.30 31.38 -11.57
CA PRO A 17 -28.48 31.53 -10.73
C PRO A 17 -28.11 31.73 -9.26
N ASN A 18 -28.58 32.82 -8.67
CA ASN A 18 -28.56 33.05 -7.23
C ASN A 18 -29.56 32.08 -6.54
N SER A 19 -29.07 30.99 -5.97
CA SER A 19 -29.77 30.33 -4.86
C SER A 19 -28.77 29.76 -3.86
N PHE A 20 -29.15 29.82 -2.59
CA PHE A 20 -28.38 29.53 -1.36
C PHE A 20 -27.58 30.69 -0.75
N ARG A 21 -28.31 31.75 -0.38
CA ARG A 21 -27.97 32.60 0.77
C ARG A 21 -28.44 31.88 2.04
N THR A 22 -27.55 31.27 2.82
CA THR A 22 -27.90 30.80 4.18
C THR A 22 -27.46 31.85 5.20
N ASN A 23 -28.43 32.34 5.97
CA ASN A 23 -28.24 33.30 7.04
C ASN A 23 -27.45 32.66 8.18
N SER A 24 -26.29 33.25 8.51
CA SER A 24 -25.66 33.11 9.81
C SER A 24 -26.47 33.91 10.84
N ARG A 25 -27.22 33.23 11.71
CA ARG A 25 -27.63 33.64 13.07
C ARG A 25 -28.67 32.62 13.54
N ASP A 26 -28.22 31.69 14.38
CA ASP A 26 -28.99 31.13 15.50
C ASP A 26 -28.06 30.17 16.27
N ALA A 27 -27.38 30.73 17.26
CA ALA A 27 -26.70 29.95 18.30
C ALA A 27 -27.58 30.01 19.55
N SER A 28 -28.09 28.85 19.97
CA SER A 28 -28.72 28.65 21.28
C SER A 28 -28.13 27.40 21.96
N PRO A 29 -28.09 27.37 23.31
CA PRO A 29 -27.09 26.59 24.03
C PRO A 29 -27.52 25.15 24.28
N ILE A 30 -26.55 24.25 24.20
CA ILE A 30 -26.69 22.83 24.57
C ILE A 30 -27.02 22.72 26.06
N GLN A 31 -28.23 22.26 26.34
CA GLN A 31 -28.66 21.76 27.64
C GLN A 31 -27.91 20.46 27.97
N ARG A 32 -27.11 20.47 29.03
CA ARG A 32 -26.59 19.24 29.67
C ARG A 32 -27.75 18.57 30.40
N SER A 33 -28.23 17.43 29.90
CA SER A 33 -29.06 16.52 30.68
C SER A 33 -28.19 15.47 31.36
N SER A 34 -28.18 15.54 32.69
CA SER A 34 -27.77 14.49 33.60
C SER A 34 -28.65 13.26 33.40
N LEU A 35 -28.06 12.11 33.04
CA LEU A 35 -28.74 10.82 33.11
C LEU A 35 -27.88 9.80 33.87
N ASN A 36 -28.25 9.74 35.15
CA ASN A 36 -28.47 8.58 36.00
C ASN A 36 -27.36 7.54 36.23
N GLN A 37 -26.92 7.59 37.48
CA GLN A 37 -26.04 6.71 38.23
C GLN A 37 -26.76 5.47 38.80
N ASP A 38 -27.94 5.09 38.29
CA ASP A 38 -28.82 4.09 38.91
C ASP A 38 -28.85 2.71 38.23
N SER A 39 -28.05 2.46 37.19
CA SER A 39 -28.03 1.17 36.49
C SER A 39 -27.02 0.15 37.03
N ARG A 40 -26.28 0.48 38.10
CA ARG A 40 -25.24 -0.39 38.68
C ARG A 40 -25.63 -1.10 39.99
N ALA A 41 -26.83 -0.88 40.52
CA ALA A 41 -27.27 -1.46 41.79
C ALA A 41 -28.27 -2.63 41.67
N SER A 42 -28.76 -2.96 40.46
CA SER A 42 -29.80 -3.98 40.26
C SER A 42 -29.30 -5.35 39.80
N LEU A 43 -28.01 -5.50 39.46
CA LEU A 43 -27.42 -6.78 39.03
C LEU A 43 -26.64 -7.53 40.13
N ALA A 44 -26.49 -6.94 41.32
CA ALA A 44 -25.77 -7.55 42.44
C ALA A 44 -26.68 -8.21 43.50
N ARG A 45 -27.98 -8.39 43.22
CA ARG A 45 -28.98 -8.90 44.19
C ARG A 45 -29.76 -10.14 43.76
N HIS A 46 -29.27 -10.90 42.77
CA HIS A 46 -29.94 -12.13 42.33
C HIS A 46 -29.13 -13.44 42.51
N GLU A 47 -27.94 -13.39 43.15
CA GLU A 47 -27.08 -14.57 43.36
C GLU A 47 -26.77 -14.89 44.84
N SER A 48 -27.67 -14.55 45.78
CA SER A 48 -27.41 -14.82 47.21
C SER A 48 -28.62 -15.28 48.01
N ARG A 49 -29.48 -16.13 47.44
CA ARG A 49 -30.53 -16.84 48.20
C ARG A 49 -30.85 -18.21 47.61
N SER A 50 -30.08 -19.23 47.96
CA SER A 50 -30.54 -20.64 47.96
C SER A 50 -29.56 -21.61 48.62
N LEU A 51 -29.07 -21.35 49.83
CA LEU A 51 -28.39 -22.41 50.60
C LEU A 51 -28.76 -22.33 52.09
N THR A 52 -29.84 -23.02 52.46
CA THR A 52 -30.10 -23.44 53.84
C THR A 52 -30.38 -24.93 53.90
N ARG A 53 -29.44 -25.63 54.54
CA ARG A 53 -29.56 -26.89 55.30
C ARG A 53 -30.43 -28.02 54.75
N GLY A 54 -29.77 -29.11 54.36
CA GLY A 54 -30.29 -30.48 54.39
C GLY A 54 -29.14 -31.45 54.68
N ASN A 55 -29.07 -31.94 55.92
CA ASN A 55 -28.07 -32.90 56.37
C ASN A 55 -28.60 -34.30 56.06
N SER A 56 -27.95 -35.07 55.18
CA SER A 56 -28.12 -36.52 55.12
C SER A 56 -26.91 -37.20 54.50
N ARG A 57 -26.30 -38.08 55.30
CA ARG A 57 -25.29 -39.07 54.91
C ARG A 57 -25.84 -39.95 53.78
N MET A 58 -25.08 -40.17 52.71
CA MET A 58 -25.05 -41.46 52.01
C MET A 58 -23.87 -41.58 51.04
N SER A 59 -23.09 -42.64 51.26
CA SER A 59 -22.33 -43.45 50.31
C SER A 59 -21.41 -42.77 49.29
N ALA A 60 -20.11 -42.78 49.60
CA ALA A 60 -19.03 -42.57 48.67
C ALA A 60 -18.65 -43.90 48.00
N THR A 61 -19.18 -44.19 46.81
CA THR A 61 -18.58 -45.09 45.81
C THR A 61 -19.36 -44.95 44.49
N HIS A 62 -18.73 -44.35 43.48
CA HIS A 62 -19.11 -44.24 42.03
C HIS A 62 -19.12 -42.82 41.43
N ALA A 63 -18.04 -42.05 41.61
CA ALA A 63 -17.88 -40.76 40.91
C ALA A 63 -16.52 -40.57 40.23
N ALA A 64 -15.72 -41.62 40.03
CA ALA A 64 -14.41 -41.52 39.37
C ALA A 64 -14.43 -41.71 37.84
N GLY A 65 -15.57 -42.14 37.25
CA GLY A 65 -15.67 -42.46 35.81
C GLY A 65 -16.29 -41.40 34.90
N ARG A 66 -16.85 -40.31 35.44
CA ARG A 66 -17.57 -39.28 34.66
C ARG A 66 -16.82 -37.95 34.49
N SER A 67 -15.67 -37.80 35.14
CA SER A 67 -14.87 -36.56 35.06
C SER A 67 -13.96 -36.54 33.82
N VAL A 68 -13.46 -37.70 33.38
CA VAL A 68 -12.56 -37.80 32.22
C VAL A 68 -13.28 -37.58 30.89
N SER A 69 -14.58 -37.90 30.78
CA SER A 69 -15.35 -37.71 29.54
C SER A 69 -15.85 -36.28 29.31
N ARG A 70 -15.83 -35.41 30.33
CA ARG A 70 -16.14 -33.96 30.17
C ARG A 70 -14.93 -33.14 29.75
N LEU A 71 -13.72 -33.59 30.04
CA LEU A 71 -12.50 -32.89 29.62
C LEU A 71 -12.18 -33.14 28.14
N SER A 72 -12.56 -34.30 27.59
CA SER A 72 -12.46 -34.59 26.14
C SER A 72 -13.51 -33.90 25.28
N SER A 73 -14.58 -33.33 25.87
CA SER A 73 -15.56 -32.54 25.13
C SER A 73 -15.23 -31.04 25.07
N LEU A 74 -14.29 -30.57 25.88
CA LEU A 74 -13.83 -29.18 25.90
C LEU A 74 -12.68 -28.93 24.91
N SER A 75 -11.97 -29.97 24.47
CA SER A 75 -10.94 -29.87 23.42
C SER A 75 -11.51 -29.64 22.01
N ASN A 76 -12.83 -29.79 21.82
CA ASN A 76 -13.51 -29.57 20.55
C ASN A 76 -14.05 -28.14 20.34
N ILE A 77 -13.77 -27.18 21.24
CA ILE A 77 -14.47 -25.88 21.26
C ILE A 77 -13.58 -24.68 20.87
N ILE A 78 -12.35 -24.91 20.41
CA ILE A 78 -11.57 -23.88 19.71
C ILE A 78 -10.97 -24.50 18.46
N SER A 79 -11.79 -24.69 17.43
CA SER A 79 -11.24 -25.01 16.10
C SER A 79 -10.44 -23.81 15.62
N VAL A 80 -9.14 -24.01 15.44
CA VAL A 80 -8.27 -22.98 14.85
C VAL A 80 -8.81 -22.70 13.44
N PRO A 81 -9.20 -21.45 13.13
CA PRO A 81 -9.95 -21.19 11.90
C PRO A 81 -9.15 -21.45 10.63
N CYS A 82 -7.82 -21.38 10.68
CA CYS A 82 -6.96 -21.76 9.57
C CYS A 82 -5.93 -22.78 10.06
N GLU A 83 -6.39 -23.98 10.44
CA GLU A 83 -5.52 -25.02 11.00
C GLU A 83 -4.28 -25.26 10.12
N LEU A 84 -3.12 -24.97 10.69
CA LEU A 84 -1.86 -24.97 9.96
C LEU A 84 -1.16 -26.33 10.16
N SER A 85 -1.40 -27.26 9.22
CA SER A 85 -0.84 -28.61 9.31
C SER A 85 0.69 -28.59 9.39
N GLY A 86 1.28 -29.60 10.04
CA GLY A 86 2.75 -29.70 10.16
C GLY A 86 3.48 -29.70 8.81
N GLN A 87 2.84 -30.25 7.76
CA GLN A 87 3.36 -30.18 6.39
C GLN A 87 3.37 -28.73 5.86
N ARG A 88 2.28 -27.98 6.06
CA ARG A 88 2.19 -26.57 5.64
C ARG A 88 3.18 -25.69 6.38
N LYS A 89 3.40 -25.91 7.69
CA LYS A 89 4.43 -25.22 8.47
C LYS A 89 5.83 -25.43 7.89
N ARG A 90 6.18 -26.69 7.54
CA ARG A 90 7.46 -27.00 6.88
C ARG A 90 7.57 -26.36 5.49
N GLN A 91 6.49 -26.36 4.72
CA GLN A 91 6.46 -25.71 3.41
C GLN A 91 6.70 -24.20 3.51
N LEU A 92 6.00 -23.51 4.41
CA LEU A 92 6.14 -22.08 4.64
C LEU A 92 7.54 -21.72 5.16
N LEU A 93 8.11 -22.54 6.02
CA LEU A 93 9.49 -22.38 6.48
C LEU A 93 10.46 -22.46 5.30
N GLY A 94 10.36 -23.50 4.47
CA GLY A 94 11.21 -23.68 3.29
C GLY A 94 11.08 -22.51 2.30
N LEU A 95 9.85 -22.05 2.05
CA LEU A 95 9.60 -20.89 1.18
C LEU A 95 10.20 -19.59 1.75
N ASN A 96 10.00 -19.29 3.04
CA ASN A 96 10.59 -18.09 3.63
C ASN A 96 12.13 -18.13 3.61
N ILE A 97 12.75 -19.29 3.84
CA ILE A 97 14.21 -19.43 3.69
C ILE A 97 14.64 -19.18 2.25
N PHE A 98 13.96 -19.82 1.29
CA PHE A 98 14.22 -19.65 -0.14
C PHE A 98 14.13 -18.17 -0.55
N PHE A 99 13.00 -17.52 -0.28
CA PHE A 99 12.79 -16.12 -0.66
C PHE A 99 13.77 -15.18 0.05
N SER A 100 14.12 -15.45 1.32
CA SER A 100 15.14 -14.67 2.03
C SER A 100 16.49 -14.70 1.32
N ILE A 101 16.97 -15.90 0.97
CA ILE A 101 18.27 -16.08 0.30
C ILE A 101 18.29 -15.38 -1.07
N PHE A 102 17.27 -15.61 -1.90
CA PHE A 102 17.28 -15.05 -3.25
C PHE A 102 17.05 -13.53 -3.27
N HIS A 103 16.20 -12.99 -2.39
CA HIS A 103 16.08 -11.53 -2.28
C HIS A 103 17.37 -10.89 -1.76
N LEU A 104 18.09 -11.54 -0.86
CA LEU A 104 19.40 -11.06 -0.42
C LEU A 104 20.42 -11.09 -1.57
N ALA A 105 20.40 -12.14 -2.39
CA ALA A 105 21.23 -12.22 -3.59
C ALA A 105 20.93 -11.08 -4.57
N PHE A 106 19.65 -10.77 -4.82
CA PHE A 106 19.27 -9.61 -5.64
C PHE A 106 19.70 -8.28 -5.00
N ALA A 107 19.58 -8.13 -3.68
CA ALA A 107 20.02 -6.93 -2.99
C ALA A 107 21.52 -6.70 -3.15
N ILE A 108 22.33 -7.74 -2.92
CA ILE A 108 23.80 -7.69 -3.07
C ILE A 108 24.18 -7.45 -4.53
N GLY A 109 23.57 -8.18 -5.46
CA GLY A 109 23.83 -8.02 -6.90
C GLY A 109 23.54 -6.59 -7.34
N THR A 110 22.34 -6.07 -7.05
CA THR A 110 21.96 -4.71 -7.44
C THR A 110 22.82 -3.65 -6.75
N ALA A 111 23.16 -3.82 -5.46
CA ALA A 111 24.03 -2.89 -4.73
C ALA A 111 25.45 -2.84 -5.32
N SER A 112 25.97 -3.98 -5.82
CA SER A 112 27.29 -4.05 -6.45
C SER A 112 27.35 -3.21 -7.74
N PHE A 113 26.22 -3.09 -8.45
CA PHE A 113 26.07 -2.19 -9.61
C PHE A 113 25.64 -0.76 -9.24
N GLY A 114 25.43 -0.47 -7.94
CA GLY A 114 24.96 0.83 -7.48
C GLY A 114 26.04 1.91 -7.38
N HIS A 115 27.33 1.53 -7.50
CA HIS A 115 28.46 2.47 -7.42
C HIS A 115 28.76 3.18 -8.76
N SER A 116 28.25 2.66 -9.87
CA SER A 116 28.47 3.21 -11.21
C SER A 116 27.39 4.26 -11.52
N GLY A 117 27.66 5.55 -11.36
CA GLY A 117 27.07 6.70 -12.10
C GLY A 117 25.56 6.90 -12.23
N HIS A 118 24.69 5.95 -11.85
CA HIS A 118 23.28 5.88 -12.23
C HIS A 118 22.39 6.57 -11.21
N LYS A 119 22.55 7.89 -11.13
CA LYS A 119 21.76 8.78 -10.30
C LYS A 119 20.86 9.65 -11.17
N ILE A 120 19.64 9.89 -10.69
CA ILE A 120 18.68 10.76 -11.36
C ILE A 120 18.43 11.98 -10.47
N ALA A 121 18.68 13.16 -11.01
CA ALA A 121 18.46 14.42 -10.33
C ALA A 121 16.96 14.63 -10.08
N LEU A 122 16.58 14.89 -8.84
CA LEU A 122 15.21 15.23 -8.45
C LEU A 122 15.06 16.74 -8.27
N TYR A 123 13.93 17.26 -8.70
CA TYR A 123 13.66 18.69 -8.75
C TYR A 123 12.41 19.09 -7.96
N ARG A 124 12.31 20.40 -7.69
CA ARG A 124 11.12 21.09 -7.18
C ARG A 124 10.85 22.32 -8.04
N THR A 125 9.58 22.64 -8.24
CA THR A 125 9.17 23.86 -8.94
C THR A 125 9.45 25.07 -8.07
N ARG A 126 10.23 26.03 -8.58
CA ARG A 126 10.35 27.36 -7.99
C ARG A 126 9.30 28.28 -8.61
N LEU A 127 8.69 29.13 -7.78
CA LEU A 127 7.78 30.18 -8.23
C LEU A 127 8.55 31.49 -8.30
N VAL A 128 8.39 32.22 -9.40
CA VAL A 128 8.95 33.57 -9.57
C VAL A 128 7.81 34.53 -9.94
N PRO A 129 7.76 35.75 -9.38
CA PRO A 129 6.77 36.75 -9.75
C PRO A 129 6.95 37.16 -11.22
N ILE A 130 5.84 37.35 -11.94
CA ILE A 130 5.91 37.95 -13.28
C ILE A 130 6.18 39.45 -13.11
N THR A 131 7.27 39.92 -13.70
CA THR A 131 7.52 41.34 -13.87
C THR A 131 6.89 41.81 -15.17
N GLU A 132 5.87 42.65 -15.09
CA GLU A 132 5.26 43.30 -16.25
C GLU A 132 5.97 44.64 -16.50
N VAL A 133 6.47 44.87 -17.71
CA VAL A 133 7.17 46.11 -18.07
C VAL A 133 6.25 46.96 -18.93
N VAL A 134 5.91 48.16 -18.44
CA VAL A 134 5.09 49.16 -19.17
C VAL A 134 5.90 50.44 -19.30
N GLY A 135 6.42 50.71 -20.51
CA GLY A 135 7.39 51.78 -20.76
C GLY A 135 8.73 51.50 -20.06
N ASP A 136 9.30 52.48 -19.37
CA ASP A 136 10.55 52.33 -18.60
C ASP A 136 10.35 51.84 -17.16
N ARG A 137 9.13 51.40 -16.80
CA ARG A 137 8.80 50.97 -15.44
C ARG A 137 8.45 49.48 -15.41
N SER A 138 9.09 48.76 -14.51
CA SER A 138 8.81 47.37 -14.18
C SER A 138 7.88 47.28 -12.97
N PHE A 139 6.79 46.55 -13.09
CA PHE A 139 5.87 46.25 -11.99
C PHE A 139 5.95 44.76 -11.66
N GLU A 140 6.23 44.43 -10.40
CA GLU A 140 6.01 43.06 -9.94
C GLU A 140 4.50 42.82 -9.83
N THR A 141 4.00 41.89 -10.63
CA THR A 141 2.61 41.44 -10.50
C THR A 141 2.53 40.35 -9.43
N TYR A 142 1.38 40.21 -8.78
CA TYR A 142 1.12 39.13 -7.81
C TYR A 142 0.95 37.75 -8.47
N ASN A 143 1.10 37.66 -9.79
CA ASN A 143 0.99 36.41 -10.52
C ASN A 143 2.32 35.65 -10.41
N LEU A 144 2.28 34.45 -9.83
CA LEU A 144 3.42 33.54 -9.75
C LEU A 144 3.37 32.57 -10.94
N VAL A 145 4.50 32.39 -11.62
CA VAL A 145 4.64 31.39 -12.69
C VAL A 145 5.67 30.35 -12.28
N PRO A 146 5.49 29.07 -12.64
CA PRO A 146 6.53 28.06 -12.53
C PRO A 146 7.78 28.53 -13.28
N ALA A 147 8.84 28.82 -12.53
CA ALA A 147 10.06 29.39 -13.06
C ALA A 147 11.20 28.47 -12.66
N ILE A 148 11.47 27.53 -13.57
CA ILE A 148 12.62 26.63 -13.60
C ILE A 148 12.61 25.59 -12.46
N PRO A 149 12.71 24.28 -12.79
CA PRO A 149 12.94 23.25 -11.79
C PRO A 149 14.28 23.48 -11.07
N VAL A 150 14.28 23.46 -9.74
CA VAL A 150 15.50 23.56 -8.92
C VAL A 150 15.87 22.17 -8.41
N HIS A 151 17.12 21.77 -8.63
CA HIS A 151 17.65 20.51 -8.11
C HIS A 151 17.58 20.47 -6.58
N VAL A 152 17.15 19.33 -6.04
CA VAL A 152 16.98 19.13 -4.60
C VAL A 152 17.90 18.03 -4.09
N CYS A 153 17.88 16.86 -4.74
CA CYS A 153 18.68 15.71 -4.35
C CYS A 153 18.82 14.71 -5.50
N ASP A 154 19.70 13.73 -5.34
CA ASP A 154 19.92 12.66 -6.30
C ASP A 154 19.20 11.37 -5.86
N PHE A 155 18.49 10.73 -6.80
CA PHE A 155 17.84 9.44 -6.60
C PHE A 155 18.71 8.31 -7.17
N TYR A 156 19.12 7.39 -6.30
CA TYR A 156 19.97 6.26 -6.64
C TYR A 156 19.13 5.02 -6.93
N VAL A 157 18.81 4.78 -8.20
CA VAL A 157 17.88 3.72 -8.63
C VAL A 157 18.33 2.34 -8.12
N ALA A 158 19.58 1.97 -8.36
CA ALA A 158 20.12 0.68 -7.93
C ALA A 158 20.09 0.50 -6.39
N ALA A 159 20.40 1.56 -5.63
CA ALA A 159 20.35 1.53 -4.18
C ALA A 159 18.91 1.38 -3.66
N ALA A 160 17.93 2.05 -4.28
CA ALA A 160 16.52 1.92 -3.94
C ALA A 160 16.01 0.49 -4.18
N ILE A 161 16.35 -0.13 -5.32
CA ILE A 161 15.99 -1.52 -5.61
C ILE A 161 16.66 -2.48 -4.63
N ALA A 162 17.95 -2.28 -4.35
CA ALA A 162 18.68 -3.09 -3.37
C ALA A 162 18.04 -2.99 -1.98
N ALA A 163 17.61 -1.79 -1.56
CA ALA A 163 16.91 -1.57 -0.31
C ALA A 163 15.56 -2.30 -0.28
N ALA A 164 14.76 -2.22 -1.34
CA ALA A 164 13.48 -2.94 -1.43
C ALA A 164 13.69 -4.46 -1.31
N ALA A 165 14.66 -5.02 -2.03
CA ALA A 165 15.00 -6.44 -1.98
C ALA A 165 15.54 -6.85 -0.60
N PHE A 166 16.39 -6.04 0.03
CA PHE A 166 16.93 -6.30 1.37
C PHE A 166 15.83 -6.31 2.44
N ILE A 167 14.90 -5.35 2.39
CA ILE A 167 13.74 -5.31 3.29
C ILE A 167 12.95 -6.62 3.17
N THR A 168 12.63 -7.07 1.96
CA THR A 168 11.92 -8.33 1.73
C THR A 168 12.71 -9.53 2.25
N ALA A 169 14.03 -9.58 2.00
CA ALA A 169 14.90 -10.64 2.51
C ALA A 169 14.89 -10.73 4.03
N PHE A 170 14.94 -9.57 4.72
CA PHE A 170 14.88 -9.45 6.16
C PHE A 170 13.56 -9.95 6.74
N PHE A 171 12.43 -9.59 6.13
CA PHE A 171 11.12 -10.03 6.62
C PHE A 171 10.89 -11.53 6.43
N HIS A 172 11.33 -12.10 5.31
CA HIS A 172 11.31 -13.55 5.12
C HIS A 172 12.24 -14.28 6.10
N PHE A 173 13.44 -13.75 6.34
CA PHE A 173 14.35 -14.28 7.37
C PHE A 173 13.67 -14.26 8.76
N GLY A 174 13.04 -13.15 9.11
CA GLY A 174 12.33 -13.01 10.38
C GLY A 174 11.12 -13.94 10.50
N ASN A 175 10.34 -14.12 9.43
CA ASN A 175 9.25 -15.10 9.38
C ASN A 175 9.76 -16.54 9.55
N ALA A 176 10.96 -16.85 9.08
CA ALA A 176 11.58 -18.17 9.22
C ALA A 176 12.22 -18.40 10.60
N PHE A 177 12.85 -17.38 11.20
CA PHE A 177 13.74 -17.59 12.36
C PHE A 177 13.44 -16.68 13.57
N ILE A 178 13.16 -15.38 13.37
CA ILE A 178 13.09 -14.42 14.49
C ILE A 178 11.71 -14.38 15.15
N TRP A 179 10.64 -14.25 14.35
CA TRP A 179 9.25 -14.14 14.83
C TRP A 179 8.34 -15.21 14.22
N ARG A 180 8.92 -16.35 13.86
CA ARG A 180 8.20 -17.50 13.28
C ARG A 180 6.94 -17.88 14.04
N GLY A 181 7.00 -17.92 15.38
CA GLY A 181 5.82 -18.24 16.19
C GLY A 181 4.66 -17.25 16.01
N LYS A 182 4.95 -15.94 15.95
CA LYS A 182 3.94 -14.90 15.69
C LYS A 182 3.43 -14.96 14.25
N TYR A 183 4.30 -15.27 13.30
CA TYR A 183 3.93 -15.46 11.89
C TYR A 183 2.96 -16.64 11.74
N GLU A 184 3.31 -17.83 12.22
CA GLU A 184 2.45 -19.02 12.17
C GLU A 184 1.11 -18.80 12.91
N GLN A 185 1.14 -18.20 14.11
CA GLN A 185 -0.08 -17.86 14.86
C GLN A 185 -0.96 -16.86 14.11
N GLY A 186 -0.36 -15.91 13.40
CA GLY A 186 -1.08 -14.98 12.53
C GLY A 186 -1.81 -15.71 11.42
N LEU A 187 -1.12 -16.61 10.72
CA LEU A 187 -1.69 -17.40 9.62
C LEU A 187 -2.85 -18.29 10.11
N GLU A 188 -2.69 -18.91 11.28
CA GLU A 188 -3.75 -19.69 11.95
C GLU A 188 -5.02 -18.86 12.23
N GLN A 189 -4.88 -17.52 12.28
CA GLN A 189 -5.96 -16.55 12.48
C GLN A 189 -6.32 -15.76 11.20
N CYS A 190 -5.96 -16.27 10.02
CA CYS A 190 -6.16 -15.64 8.72
C CYS A 190 -5.65 -14.19 8.63
N ARG A 191 -4.45 -13.92 9.16
CA ARG A 191 -3.81 -12.60 9.04
C ARG A 191 -2.30 -12.71 8.86
N CYS A 192 -1.68 -11.75 8.20
CA CYS A 192 -0.23 -11.71 8.07
C CYS A 192 0.29 -10.26 8.15
N LEU A 193 0.57 -9.81 9.38
CA LEU A 193 1.03 -8.44 9.60
C LEU A 193 2.42 -8.19 9.03
N SER A 194 3.33 -9.18 9.09
CA SER A 194 4.69 -9.03 8.55
C SER A 194 4.68 -8.74 7.05
N ARG A 195 3.81 -9.41 6.28
CA ARG A 195 3.62 -9.16 4.84
C ARG A 195 3.23 -7.71 4.56
N TRP A 196 2.26 -7.16 5.30
CA TRP A 196 1.81 -5.78 5.05
C TRP A 196 2.85 -4.75 5.43
N ILE A 197 3.58 -4.93 6.54
CA ILE A 197 4.67 -4.02 6.92
C ILE A 197 5.78 -4.06 5.87
N GLU A 198 6.15 -5.25 5.39
CA GLU A 198 7.13 -5.42 4.34
C GLU A 198 6.70 -4.73 3.05
N TYR A 199 5.50 -5.02 2.53
CA TYR A 199 4.97 -4.42 1.30
C TYR A 199 4.77 -2.90 1.43
N SER A 200 4.42 -2.38 2.61
CA SER A 200 4.29 -0.93 2.84
C SER A 200 5.57 -0.17 2.51
N LEU A 201 6.73 -0.79 2.71
CA LEU A 201 8.03 -0.19 2.42
C LEU A 201 8.53 -0.62 1.04
N SER A 202 8.57 -1.93 0.77
CA SER A 202 9.19 -2.45 -0.45
C SER A 202 8.43 -2.05 -1.71
N ALA A 203 7.09 -2.18 -1.72
CA ALA A 203 6.29 -1.79 -2.89
C ALA A 203 6.28 -0.28 -3.12
N SER A 204 6.34 0.51 -2.04
CA SER A 204 6.42 1.98 -2.12
C SER A 204 7.78 2.45 -2.66
N ILE A 205 8.88 1.75 -2.34
CA ILE A 205 10.17 2.01 -2.98
C ILE A 205 10.15 1.58 -4.45
N MET A 206 9.56 0.42 -4.76
CA MET A 206 9.41 -0.05 -6.15
C MET A 206 8.63 0.95 -7.00
N ILE A 207 7.53 1.53 -6.50
CA ILE A 207 6.77 2.50 -7.28
C ILE A 207 7.55 3.78 -7.51
N MET A 208 8.35 4.26 -6.55
CA MET A 208 9.25 5.40 -6.77
C MET A 208 10.24 5.10 -7.89
N VAL A 209 10.86 3.91 -7.88
CA VAL A 209 11.77 3.46 -8.93
C VAL A 209 11.08 3.44 -10.29
N ILE A 210 9.92 2.78 -10.41
CA ILE A 210 9.18 2.68 -11.66
C ILE A 210 8.80 4.08 -12.16
N SER A 211 8.37 4.97 -11.25
CA SER A 211 7.96 6.33 -11.61
C SER A 211 9.12 7.16 -12.14
N VAL A 212 10.28 7.07 -11.49
CA VAL A 212 11.51 7.74 -11.96
C VAL A 212 11.93 7.21 -13.32
N LEU A 213 11.90 5.89 -13.53
CA LEU A 213 12.17 5.29 -14.84
C LEU A 213 11.16 5.72 -15.92
N SER A 214 9.92 6.03 -15.52
CA SER A 214 8.86 6.53 -16.41
C SER A 214 8.98 8.02 -16.75
N GLY A 215 9.90 8.79 -16.16
CA GLY A 215 10.03 10.24 -16.42
C GLY A 215 9.86 11.13 -15.20
N GLN A 216 9.41 10.59 -14.07
CA GLN A 216 9.07 11.42 -12.91
C GLN A 216 10.32 11.92 -12.19
N VAL A 217 10.71 13.16 -12.44
CA VAL A 217 11.85 13.81 -11.78
C VAL A 217 11.45 14.77 -10.65
N MET A 218 10.15 15.01 -10.46
CA MET A 218 9.66 15.91 -9.41
C MET A 218 9.55 15.18 -8.07
N LEU A 219 10.16 15.76 -7.02
CA LEU A 219 10.21 15.14 -5.69
C LEU A 219 8.81 14.99 -5.05
N ALA A 220 7.94 16.00 -5.22
CA ALA A 220 6.62 16.00 -4.57
C ALA A 220 5.70 14.87 -5.06
N PRO A 221 5.54 14.62 -6.38
CA PRO A 221 4.85 13.44 -6.89
C PRO A 221 5.43 12.12 -6.38
N LEU A 222 6.76 11.97 -6.30
CA LEU A 222 7.38 10.74 -5.79
C LEU A 222 7.03 10.46 -4.32
N VAL A 223 7.04 11.49 -3.47
CA VAL A 223 6.61 11.38 -2.06
C VAL A 223 5.13 11.01 -1.97
N LEU A 224 4.29 11.60 -2.82
CA LEU A 224 2.86 11.28 -2.87
C LEU A 224 2.62 9.83 -3.30
N LEU A 225 3.32 9.35 -4.34
CA LEU A 225 3.22 7.98 -4.84
C LEU A 225 3.66 6.96 -3.78
N PHE A 226 4.78 7.23 -3.10
CA PHE A 226 5.22 6.43 -1.95
C PHE A 226 4.13 6.35 -0.87
N GLY A 227 3.55 7.50 -0.49
CA GLY A 227 2.50 7.57 0.52
C GLY A 227 1.23 6.82 0.13
N LEU A 228 0.77 6.95 -1.12
CA LEU A 228 -0.43 6.27 -1.62
C LEU A 228 -0.25 4.75 -1.64
N THR A 229 0.91 4.24 -2.10
CA THR A 229 1.20 2.81 -2.07
C THR A 229 1.31 2.28 -0.64
N LEU A 230 1.92 3.05 0.27
CA LEU A 230 1.93 2.71 1.69
C LEU A 230 0.51 2.61 2.26
N VAL A 231 -0.36 3.57 1.94
CA VAL A 231 -1.77 3.58 2.37
C VAL A 231 -2.54 2.38 1.84
N THR A 232 -2.33 1.96 0.57
CA THR A 232 -2.92 0.72 0.03
C THR A 232 -2.59 -0.49 0.90
N MET A 233 -1.35 -0.60 1.40
CA MET A 233 -0.96 -1.70 2.29
C MET A 233 -1.60 -1.58 3.69
N GLN A 234 -1.82 -0.36 4.19
CA GLN A 234 -2.56 -0.14 5.44
C GLN A 234 -4.01 -0.60 5.33
N PHE A 235 -4.65 -0.48 4.16
CA PHE A 235 -5.96 -1.09 3.92
C PHE A 235 -5.89 -2.62 3.92
N GLY A 236 -4.79 -3.22 3.49
CA GLY A 236 -4.52 -4.64 3.68
C GLY A 236 -4.51 -5.06 5.15
N VAL A 237 -3.85 -4.27 6.01
CA VAL A 237 -3.89 -4.46 7.47
C VAL A 237 -5.31 -4.30 8.01
N ALA A 238 -6.02 -3.25 7.61
CA ALA A 238 -7.39 -2.99 8.04
C ALA A 238 -8.33 -4.13 7.63
N LEU A 239 -8.12 -4.73 6.44
CA LEU A 239 -8.86 -5.88 5.96
C LEU A 239 -8.59 -7.13 6.83
N ASP A 240 -7.32 -7.46 7.12
CA ASP A 240 -6.96 -8.60 7.98
C ASP A 240 -7.52 -8.47 9.41
N ILE A 241 -7.69 -7.23 9.90
CA ILE A 241 -8.29 -6.93 11.21
C ILE A 241 -9.82 -7.02 11.17
N SER A 242 -10.45 -6.58 10.07
CA SER A 242 -11.91 -6.47 9.98
C SER A 242 -12.56 -7.78 9.53
N VAL A 243 -11.91 -8.50 8.60
CA VAL A 243 -12.41 -9.74 8.03
C VAL A 243 -11.89 -10.93 8.84
N ARG A 244 -12.66 -11.33 9.85
CA ARG A 244 -12.28 -12.40 10.78
C ARG A 244 -13.00 -13.71 10.48
N PRO A 245 -12.32 -14.86 10.60
CA PRO A 245 -12.95 -16.15 10.37
C PRO A 245 -13.84 -16.55 11.56
N LEU A 246 -14.97 -17.21 11.29
CA LEU A 246 -15.83 -17.81 12.31
C LEU A 246 -15.36 -19.22 12.65
N ASN A 247 -15.01 -19.98 11.61
CA ASN A 247 -14.44 -21.32 11.64
C ASN A 247 -13.68 -21.57 10.33
N ALA A 248 -13.17 -22.78 10.10
CA ALA A 248 -12.40 -23.12 8.90
C ALA A 248 -13.15 -23.03 7.56
N ARG A 249 -14.49 -23.00 7.59
CA ARG A 249 -15.33 -22.99 6.39
C ARG A 249 -16.02 -21.65 6.15
N SER A 250 -16.15 -20.80 7.15
CA SER A 250 -16.97 -19.60 7.05
C SER A 250 -16.36 -18.38 7.75
N TRP A 251 -16.54 -17.22 7.11
CA TRP A 251 -16.21 -15.91 7.65
C TRP A 251 -17.26 -15.45 8.68
N LYS A 252 -16.87 -14.63 9.66
CA LYS A 252 -17.83 -14.04 10.63
C LYS A 252 -18.83 -13.11 9.96
N GLU A 253 -18.38 -12.35 8.97
CA GLU A 253 -19.26 -11.59 8.09
C GLU A 253 -19.59 -12.46 6.88
N PRO A 254 -20.82 -13.00 6.78
CA PRO A 254 -21.20 -13.89 5.67
C PRO A 254 -21.33 -13.15 4.34
N SER A 255 -21.65 -11.85 4.34
CA SER A 255 -21.79 -11.07 3.11
C SER A 255 -20.43 -10.82 2.45
N ALA A 256 -20.23 -11.39 1.26
CA ALA A 256 -19.04 -11.13 0.46
C ALA A 256 -18.89 -9.63 0.13
N TRP A 257 -19.99 -8.96 -0.19
CA TRP A 257 -19.97 -7.53 -0.50
C TRP A 257 -19.43 -6.68 0.64
N LYS A 258 -19.86 -6.93 1.88
CA LYS A 258 -19.36 -6.22 3.05
C LYS A 258 -17.87 -6.46 3.29
N ARG A 259 -17.37 -7.68 3.02
CA ARG A 259 -15.92 -7.98 3.09
C ARG A 259 -15.13 -7.23 2.01
N LEU A 260 -15.72 -7.01 0.84
CA LEU A 260 -15.08 -6.34 -0.31
C LEU A 260 -15.01 -4.81 -0.20
N VAL A 261 -15.78 -4.17 0.69
CA VAL A 261 -15.75 -2.70 0.84
C VAL A 261 -14.33 -2.19 1.12
N ILE A 262 -13.65 -2.77 2.12
CA ILE A 262 -12.28 -2.37 2.48
C ILE A 262 -11.29 -2.72 1.37
N PHE A 263 -11.52 -3.82 0.65
CA PHE A 263 -10.72 -4.18 -0.52
C PHE A 263 -10.79 -3.08 -1.58
N PHE A 264 -11.97 -2.64 -2.00
CA PHE A 264 -12.10 -1.58 -2.99
C PHE A 264 -11.50 -0.26 -2.52
N LEU A 265 -11.72 0.12 -1.25
CA LEU A 265 -11.09 1.31 -0.67
C LEU A 265 -9.55 1.24 -0.69
N GLY A 266 -8.97 0.06 -0.47
CA GLY A 266 -7.53 -0.16 -0.53
C GLY A 266 -6.94 -0.11 -1.94
N TRP A 267 -7.72 -0.52 -2.95
CA TRP A 267 -7.30 -0.47 -4.34
C TRP A 267 -7.52 0.89 -5.01
N THR A 268 -8.36 1.77 -4.44
CA THR A 268 -8.56 3.14 -4.93
C THR A 268 -7.24 3.94 -5.00
N PRO A 269 -6.41 4.06 -3.94
CA PRO A 269 -5.11 4.73 -4.05
C PRO A 269 -4.21 4.10 -5.12
N GLN A 270 -4.24 2.78 -5.27
CA GLN A 270 -3.40 2.06 -6.23
C GLN A 270 -3.77 2.37 -7.69
N ILE A 271 -5.06 2.62 -7.97
CA ILE A 271 -5.50 3.08 -9.29
C ILE A 271 -4.90 4.47 -9.58
N PHE A 272 -4.96 5.41 -8.64
CA PHE A 272 -4.36 6.75 -8.83
C PHE A 272 -2.85 6.69 -9.01
N VAL A 273 -2.17 5.85 -8.24
CA VAL A 273 -0.73 5.61 -8.37
C VAL A 273 -0.38 5.22 -9.80
N TRP A 274 -1.01 4.17 -10.34
CA TRP A 274 -0.71 3.71 -11.69
C TRP A 274 -1.16 4.69 -12.79
N SER A 275 -2.26 5.43 -12.58
CA SER A 275 -2.67 6.49 -13.50
C SER A 275 -1.61 7.58 -13.62
N ILE A 276 -1.00 8.00 -12.50
CA ILE A 276 0.10 8.99 -12.52
C ILE A 276 1.34 8.41 -13.22
N VAL A 277 1.71 7.16 -12.91
CA VAL A 277 2.84 6.50 -13.58
C VAL A 277 2.63 6.41 -15.09
N PHE A 278 1.43 6.02 -15.54
CA PHE A 278 1.12 5.93 -16.97
C PHE A 278 1.03 7.30 -17.64
N ALA A 279 0.50 8.32 -16.97
CA ALA A 279 0.45 9.66 -17.52
C ALA A 279 1.86 10.20 -17.77
N GLU A 280 2.75 10.05 -16.79
CA GLU A 280 4.16 10.46 -16.93
C GLU A 280 4.87 9.64 -18.00
N PHE A 281 4.71 8.32 -17.97
CA PHE A 281 5.29 7.42 -18.97
C PHE A 281 4.85 7.77 -20.39
N ALA A 282 3.55 8.05 -20.60
CA ALA A 282 3.03 8.45 -21.90
C ALA A 282 3.55 9.82 -22.33
N TRP A 283 3.70 10.76 -21.40
CA TRP A 283 4.30 12.06 -21.67
C TRP A 283 5.76 11.91 -22.13
N ALA A 284 6.57 11.20 -21.34
CA ALA A 284 7.98 10.94 -21.63
C ALA A 284 8.18 10.14 -22.92
N ALA A 285 7.32 9.15 -23.20
CA ALA A 285 7.42 8.31 -24.39
C ALA A 285 7.01 9.03 -25.69
N ASN A 286 6.13 10.03 -25.62
CA ASN A 286 5.65 10.72 -26.82
C ASN A 286 6.50 11.94 -27.19
N GLY A 287 7.12 12.61 -26.21
CA GLY A 287 7.93 13.82 -26.42
C GLY A 287 7.12 15.00 -26.99
N GLU A 288 7.49 16.23 -26.68
CA GLU A 288 6.94 17.37 -27.43
C GLU A 288 7.41 17.29 -28.88
N SER A 289 6.43 17.21 -29.79
CA SER A 289 6.63 17.50 -31.21
C SER A 289 6.59 19.02 -31.41
N SER A 290 7.37 19.79 -30.64
CA SER A 290 7.54 21.21 -30.95
C SER A 290 8.49 21.32 -32.13
N ALA A 291 8.14 22.15 -33.11
CA ALA A 291 8.83 22.27 -34.40
C ALA A 291 10.33 22.65 -34.28
N ASP A 292 10.78 23.05 -33.09
CA ASP A 292 12.14 23.44 -32.75
C ASP A 292 12.82 22.53 -31.68
N ALA A 293 12.20 21.42 -31.25
CA ALA A 293 12.79 20.54 -30.23
C ALA A 293 13.71 19.47 -30.81
N VAL A 294 14.96 19.57 -30.37
CA VAL A 294 16.07 18.63 -30.55
C VAL A 294 15.68 17.24 -30.04
N ALA A 295 15.77 16.24 -30.92
CA ALA A 295 15.74 14.80 -30.67
C ALA A 295 14.51 14.22 -29.93
N LYS A 296 13.80 13.33 -30.61
CA LYS A 296 12.79 12.44 -30.03
C LYS A 296 13.43 11.62 -28.90
N VAL A 297 13.13 11.94 -27.64
CA VAL A 297 13.60 11.14 -26.49
C VAL A 297 12.84 9.83 -26.50
N ASN A 298 13.42 8.79 -27.09
CA ASN A 298 12.86 7.44 -27.01
C ASN A 298 13.34 6.80 -25.70
N LEU A 299 12.41 6.42 -24.83
CA LEU A 299 12.75 5.68 -23.63
C LEU A 299 13.42 4.34 -24.00
N PRO A 300 14.43 3.87 -23.24
CA PRO A 300 15.03 2.56 -23.44
C PRO A 300 13.99 1.43 -23.37
N GLY A 301 14.14 0.40 -24.20
CA GLY A 301 13.16 -0.69 -24.31
C GLY A 301 12.86 -1.42 -23.00
N PHE A 302 13.83 -1.51 -22.07
CA PHE A 302 13.60 -2.14 -20.77
C PHE A 302 12.60 -1.36 -19.89
N VAL A 303 12.48 -0.04 -20.07
CA VAL A 303 11.52 0.80 -19.33
C VAL A 303 10.09 0.41 -19.69
N TYR A 304 9.80 0.19 -20.98
CA TYR A 304 8.50 -0.31 -21.44
C TYR A 304 8.15 -1.66 -20.79
N ALA A 305 9.14 -2.56 -20.72
CA ALA A 305 8.96 -3.86 -20.08
C ALA A 305 8.70 -3.72 -18.58
N VAL A 306 9.46 -2.86 -17.87
CA VAL A 306 9.26 -2.56 -16.45
C VAL A 306 7.85 -2.06 -16.19
N VAL A 307 7.41 -1.01 -16.89
CA VAL A 307 6.09 -0.40 -16.66
C VAL A 307 4.95 -1.40 -16.91
N LEU A 308 4.97 -2.11 -18.04
CA LEU A 308 3.88 -3.01 -18.41
C LEU A 308 3.82 -4.26 -17.53
N VAL A 309 4.97 -4.90 -17.29
CA VAL A 309 5.01 -6.16 -16.51
C VAL A 309 4.76 -5.87 -15.03
N GLU A 310 5.35 -4.82 -14.45
CA GLU A 310 5.07 -4.44 -13.07
C GLU A 310 3.63 -4.03 -12.86
N PHE A 311 2.99 -3.35 -13.83
CA PHE A 311 1.56 -3.06 -13.76
C PHE A 311 0.74 -4.35 -13.62
N ILE A 312 1.00 -5.34 -14.49
CA ILE A 312 0.32 -6.64 -14.46
C ILE A 312 0.59 -7.36 -13.13
N LEU A 313 1.84 -7.37 -12.67
CA LEU A 313 2.21 -8.05 -11.43
C LEU A 313 1.60 -7.37 -10.20
N PHE A 314 1.61 -6.04 -10.11
CA PHE A 314 0.98 -5.28 -9.03
C PHE A 314 -0.52 -5.55 -8.97
N PHE A 315 -1.24 -5.43 -10.08
CA PHE A 315 -2.68 -5.72 -10.09
C PHE A 315 -2.98 -7.20 -9.87
N SER A 316 -2.03 -8.11 -10.10
CA SER A 316 -2.19 -9.52 -9.76
C SER A 316 -2.33 -9.77 -8.26
N PHE A 317 -1.80 -8.90 -7.40
CA PHE A 317 -2.01 -8.97 -5.95
C PHE A 317 -3.49 -8.80 -5.58
N ALA A 318 -4.27 -8.06 -6.40
CA ALA A 318 -5.70 -7.89 -6.20
C ALA A 318 -6.43 -9.22 -6.33
N PHE A 319 -6.08 -10.02 -7.34
CA PHE A 319 -6.70 -11.32 -7.58
C PHE A 319 -6.38 -12.32 -6.47
N VAL A 320 -5.16 -12.29 -5.92
CA VAL A 320 -4.82 -13.10 -4.74
C VAL A 320 -5.68 -12.70 -3.54
N GLN A 321 -5.85 -11.40 -3.30
CA GLN A 321 -6.69 -10.89 -2.20
C GLN A 321 -8.17 -11.24 -2.37
N LEU A 322 -8.70 -11.11 -3.58
CA LEU A 322 -10.06 -11.56 -3.92
C LEU A 322 -10.22 -13.05 -3.66
N GLY A 323 -9.23 -13.85 -4.07
CA GLY A 323 -9.19 -15.28 -3.76
C GLY A 323 -9.29 -15.55 -2.25
N ILE A 324 -8.57 -14.80 -1.42
CA ILE A 324 -8.66 -14.92 0.05
C ILE A 324 -10.07 -14.57 0.56
N LEU A 325 -10.67 -13.48 0.07
CA LEU A 325 -11.95 -12.96 0.57
C LEU A 325 -13.18 -13.78 0.13
N LEU A 326 -13.07 -14.45 -1.02
CA LEU A 326 -14.15 -15.21 -1.64
C LEU A 326 -14.10 -16.71 -1.28
N ASN A 327 -12.92 -17.26 -0.99
CA ASN A 327 -12.77 -18.65 -0.57
C ASN A 327 -12.97 -18.83 0.94
N PRO A 328 -13.15 -20.09 1.41
CA PRO A 328 -13.17 -20.40 2.83
C PRO A 328 -11.88 -20.00 3.57
N PRO A 329 -11.94 -19.65 4.87
CA PRO A 329 -10.77 -19.31 5.68
C PRO A 329 -9.64 -20.36 5.69
N SER A 330 -9.97 -21.64 5.56
CA SER A 330 -9.00 -22.74 5.45
C SER A 330 -8.03 -22.61 4.28
N GLU A 331 -8.40 -21.87 3.22
CA GLU A 331 -7.56 -21.63 2.05
C GLU A 331 -6.66 -20.38 2.19
N TYR A 332 -6.69 -19.68 3.33
CA TYR A 332 -5.89 -18.45 3.53
C TYR A 332 -4.40 -18.67 3.28
N VAL A 333 -3.86 -19.80 3.73
CA VAL A 333 -2.44 -20.16 3.56
C VAL A 333 -2.05 -20.30 2.09
N ARG A 334 -2.98 -20.77 1.24
CA ARG A 334 -2.75 -20.82 -0.20
C ARG A 334 -2.57 -19.40 -0.76
N GLY A 335 -3.40 -18.45 -0.31
CA GLY A 335 -3.26 -17.04 -0.65
C GLY A 335 -1.93 -16.44 -0.16
N GLU A 336 -1.50 -16.77 1.06
CA GLU A 336 -0.19 -16.37 1.58
C GLU A 336 0.97 -16.88 0.69
N ILE A 337 0.94 -18.15 0.27
CA ILE A 337 1.96 -18.69 -0.63
C ILE A 337 1.96 -17.95 -1.98
N MET A 338 0.77 -17.68 -2.54
CA MET A 338 0.66 -16.91 -3.79
C MET A 338 1.21 -15.49 -3.64
N TYR A 339 0.99 -14.84 -2.50
CA TYR A 339 1.58 -13.53 -2.21
C TYR A 339 3.10 -13.58 -2.21
N GLN A 340 3.72 -14.59 -1.58
CA GLN A 340 5.18 -14.71 -1.55
C GLN A 340 5.75 -14.95 -2.96
N ILE A 341 5.13 -15.84 -3.75
CA ILE A 341 5.54 -16.10 -5.14
C ILE A 341 5.44 -14.83 -5.99
N LEU A 342 4.35 -14.09 -5.85
CA LEU A 342 4.13 -12.87 -6.64
C LEU A 342 5.08 -11.73 -6.20
N SER A 343 5.35 -11.60 -4.89
CA SER A 343 6.36 -10.68 -4.35
C SER A 343 7.75 -10.99 -4.89
N PHE A 344 8.10 -12.27 -4.92
CA PHE A 344 9.35 -12.72 -5.52
C PHE A 344 9.42 -12.38 -7.00
N GLY A 345 8.40 -12.75 -7.78
CA GLY A 345 8.34 -12.50 -9.21
C GLY A 345 8.48 -11.02 -9.57
N ALA A 346 7.72 -10.14 -8.92
CA ALA A 346 7.77 -8.70 -9.15
C ALA A 346 9.15 -8.11 -8.80
N LYS A 347 9.63 -8.33 -7.58
CA LYS A 347 10.91 -7.76 -7.15
C LYS A 347 12.10 -8.31 -7.92
N ALA A 348 12.09 -9.60 -8.24
CA ALA A 348 13.13 -10.23 -9.06
C ALA A 348 13.13 -9.64 -10.48
N PHE A 349 11.95 -9.50 -11.09
CA PHE A 349 11.81 -8.91 -12.41
C PHE A 349 12.35 -7.48 -12.44
N LEU A 350 11.90 -6.60 -11.52
CA LEU A 350 12.39 -5.23 -11.44
C LEU A 350 13.92 -5.17 -11.24
N ALA A 351 14.46 -5.98 -10.32
CA ALA A 351 15.89 -6.01 -10.04
C ALA A 351 16.71 -6.45 -11.26
N VAL A 352 16.29 -7.53 -11.93
CA VAL A 352 16.98 -8.05 -13.11
C VAL A 352 16.90 -7.05 -14.27
N CYS A 353 15.72 -6.49 -14.57
CA CYS A 353 15.57 -5.49 -15.61
C CYS A 353 16.41 -4.24 -15.36
N CYS A 354 16.53 -3.80 -14.10
CA CYS A 354 17.36 -2.64 -13.79
C CYS A 354 18.85 -2.95 -13.86
N ILE A 355 19.30 -4.15 -13.43
CA ILE A 355 20.68 -4.58 -13.64
C ILE A 355 20.99 -4.64 -15.14
N PHE A 356 20.12 -5.25 -15.95
CA PHE A 356 20.29 -5.25 -17.41
C PHE A 356 20.29 -3.84 -18.00
N GLY A 357 19.38 -2.97 -17.58
CA GLY A 357 19.32 -1.57 -18.02
C GLY A 357 20.60 -0.80 -17.70
N VAL A 358 21.14 -1.01 -16.49
CA VAL A 358 22.42 -0.44 -16.03
C VAL A 358 23.62 -1.00 -16.80
N LEU A 359 23.62 -2.29 -17.13
CA LEU A 359 24.71 -2.93 -17.87
C LEU A 359 24.70 -2.61 -19.38
N MET A 360 23.53 -2.27 -19.93
CA MET A 360 23.35 -1.98 -21.36
C MET A 360 23.38 -0.49 -21.68
N ALA A 361 23.25 0.39 -20.68
CA ALA A 361 23.34 1.84 -20.85
C ALA A 361 24.75 2.32 -20.45
N ASP A 362 25.44 3.01 -21.35
CA ASP A 362 26.74 3.65 -21.04
C ASP A 362 26.60 4.71 -19.94
N SER A 363 25.39 5.29 -19.77
CA SER A 363 24.96 5.94 -18.53
C SER A 363 23.43 6.07 -18.45
N VAL A 364 22.81 5.68 -17.32
CA VAL A 364 21.39 6.01 -17.02
C VAL A 364 21.14 7.54 -17.00
N SER A 365 22.19 8.36 -16.88
CA SER A 365 22.10 9.82 -17.03
C SER A 365 21.66 10.26 -18.43
N ASP A 366 21.74 9.40 -19.43
CA ASP A 366 21.27 9.72 -20.79
C ASP A 366 19.75 9.57 -20.99
N LEU A 367 19.01 9.07 -19.99
CA LEU A 367 17.54 8.99 -20.05
C LEU A 367 16.88 10.38 -20.11
N TYR A 368 17.54 11.41 -19.59
CA TYR A 368 16.98 12.76 -19.47
C TYR A 368 18.06 13.84 -19.68
N VAL A 369 18.95 13.66 -20.67
CA VAL A 369 20.11 14.54 -20.90
C VAL A 369 19.74 16.00 -20.68
N SER A 370 20.50 16.57 -19.75
CA SER A 370 20.52 17.95 -19.27
C SER A 370 20.43 18.99 -20.40
N VAL A 371 19.45 19.89 -20.28
CA VAL A 371 19.54 21.24 -20.87
C VAL A 371 20.27 22.15 -19.89
#